data_AF-A0A2V8MIA1-F1
#
_entry.id   AF-A0A2V8MIA1-F1
#
_cell.length_a   1.000
_cell.length_b   1.000
_cell.length_c   1.000
_cell.angle_alpha   90.00
_cell.angle_beta   90.00
_cell.angle_gamma   90.00
#
_symmetry.space_group_name_H-M   'P 1'
#
loop_
_entity.id
_entity.type
_entity.pdbx_description
1 polymer ?
#
loop_
_entity_poly.entity_id
_entity_poly.type
_entity_poly.pdbx_seq_one_letter_code
_entity_poly.pdbx_strand_id
1 'polypeptide(L)'
;MLKKFTLASIALLYVCGSSPLRWSEVPATQTVLATPPKDQVLLKLDTDGHIKLLAVFPKGENGKEKPGDLNWVHTMDVAADGTIYFGDVQGKRAQKFVPVGTQSTN
;
A
#
# COMPACT_ATOMS: atom_id res chain seq x y z
N MET A 1 1.33 45.67 0.60
CA MET A 1 1.84 44.76 -0.42
C MET A 1 2.02 43.38 0.23
N LEU A 2 1.04 42.47 0.11
CA LEU A 2 1.09 41.14 0.73
C LEU A 2 1.80 40.17 -0.21
N LYS A 3 2.90 39.55 0.24
CA LYS A 3 3.54 38.43 -0.46
C LYS A 3 2.67 37.18 -0.25
N LYS A 4 1.99 36.73 -1.31
CA LYS A 4 1.39 35.38 -1.34
C LYS A 4 2.53 34.38 -1.34
N PHE A 5 2.74 33.69 -0.21
CA PHE A 5 3.51 32.46 -0.18
C PHE A 5 2.61 31.34 -0.67
N THR A 6 2.74 30.98 -1.93
CA THR A 6 2.15 29.74 -2.44
C THR A 6 3.03 28.60 -1.90
N LEU A 7 2.55 27.85 -0.91
CA LEU A 7 3.11 26.52 -0.67
C LEU A 7 2.87 25.74 -1.96
N ALA A 8 3.95 25.38 -2.66
CA ALA A 8 3.86 24.32 -3.65
C ALA A 8 3.42 23.07 -2.88
N SER A 9 2.16 22.68 -3.02
CA SER A 9 1.71 21.39 -2.52
C SER A 9 2.53 20.33 -3.23
N ILE A 10 3.44 19.67 -2.52
CA ILE A 10 4.12 18.49 -3.05
C ILE A 10 3.02 17.44 -3.23
N ALA A 11 2.61 17.23 -4.47
CA ALA A 11 1.69 16.16 -4.81
C ALA A 11 2.39 14.83 -4.53
N LEU A 12 1.69 13.94 -3.83
CA LEU A 12 2.20 12.63 -3.47
C LEU A 12 1.39 11.58 -4.20
N LEU A 13 2.07 10.62 -4.80
CA LEU A 13 1.46 9.48 -5.45
C LEU A 13 1.49 8.29 -4.49
N TYR A 14 0.38 7.58 -4.41
CA TYR A 14 0.23 6.38 -3.58
C TYR A 14 -0.05 5.18 -4.49
N VAL A 15 0.66 4.07 -4.27
CA VAL A 15 0.55 2.84 -5.07
C VAL A 15 0.38 1.63 -4.16
N CYS A 16 -0.61 0.80 -4.48
CA CYS A 16 -0.82 -0.51 -3.85
C CYS A 16 -0.54 -1.62 -4.86
N GLY A 17 -0.15 -2.79 -4.36
CA GLY A 17 0.06 -3.96 -5.20
C GLY A 17 0.86 -5.02 -4.45
N SER A 18 1.76 -5.70 -5.16
CA SER A 18 2.71 -6.63 -4.58
C SER A 18 4.11 -6.33 -5.11
N SER A 19 5.13 -6.76 -4.38
CA SER A 19 6.49 -6.68 -4.89
C SER A 19 6.71 -7.70 -6.03
N PRO A 20 7.72 -7.47 -6.90
CA PRO A 20 7.95 -8.33 -8.06
C PRO A 20 8.16 -9.79 -7.67
N LEU A 21 7.45 -10.70 -8.34
CA LEU A 21 7.68 -12.14 -8.26
C LEU A 21 8.71 -12.53 -9.34
N ARG A 22 9.82 -13.17 -8.95
CA ARG A 22 10.84 -13.57 -9.94
C ARG A 22 10.37 -14.81 -10.70
N TRP A 23 10.74 -14.91 -11.97
CA TRP A 23 10.42 -16.08 -12.80
C TRP A 23 10.89 -17.40 -12.17
N SER A 24 12.08 -17.39 -11.55
CA SER A 24 12.65 -18.53 -10.84
C SER A 24 11.87 -18.96 -9.59
N GLU A 25 11.04 -18.07 -9.05
CA GLU A 25 10.22 -18.31 -7.85
C GLU A 25 8.81 -18.80 -8.19
N VAL A 26 8.44 -18.80 -9.48
CA VAL A 26 7.14 -19.29 -9.94
C VAL A 26 7.20 -20.82 -10.06
N PRO A 27 6.35 -21.57 -9.34
CA PRO A 27 6.26 -23.02 -9.52
C PRO A 27 5.95 -23.37 -10.97
N ALA A 28 6.60 -24.39 -11.52
CA ALA A 28 6.35 -24.84 -12.91
C ALA A 28 4.89 -25.25 -13.17
N THR A 29 4.13 -25.56 -12.11
CA THR A 29 2.71 -25.91 -12.13
C THR A 29 1.78 -24.70 -12.16
N GLN A 30 2.29 -23.49 -11.92
CA GLN A 30 1.50 -22.28 -11.85
C GLN A 30 1.27 -21.69 -13.25
N THR A 31 0.01 -21.66 -13.70
CA THR A 31 -0.37 -21.19 -15.04
C THR A 31 -0.54 -19.67 -15.15
N VAL A 32 -0.64 -18.97 -14.01
CA VAL A 32 -0.86 -17.52 -13.95
C VAL A 32 0.25 -16.86 -13.14
N LEU A 33 0.98 -15.94 -13.76
CA LEU A 33 2.08 -15.22 -13.10
C LEU A 33 1.56 -14.27 -12.03
N ALA A 34 2.39 -14.05 -11.00
CA ALA A 34 2.12 -13.13 -9.89
C ALA A 34 0.80 -13.41 -9.13
N THR A 35 0.28 -14.64 -9.23
CA THR A 35 -0.99 -15.04 -8.62
C THR A 35 -0.86 -16.38 -7.88
N PRO A 36 -1.08 -16.44 -6.56
CA PRO A 36 -1.38 -15.32 -5.68
C PRO A 36 -0.16 -14.38 -5.50
N PRO A 37 -0.37 -13.11 -5.12
CA PRO A 37 0.74 -12.21 -4.80
C PRO A 37 1.46 -12.72 -3.56
N LYS A 38 2.79 -12.59 -3.53
CA LYS A 38 3.59 -13.07 -2.38
C LYS A 38 3.48 -12.17 -1.14
N ASP A 39 3.23 -10.88 -1.36
CA ASP A 39 3.07 -9.86 -0.32
C ASP A 39 2.15 -8.73 -0.82
N GLN A 40 1.94 -7.73 0.03
CA GLN A 40 1.21 -6.50 -0.28
C GLN A 40 2.16 -5.33 -0.08
N VAL A 41 2.14 -4.35 -0.97
CA VAL A 41 2.96 -3.14 -0.82
C VAL A 41 2.09 -1.89 -0.74
N LEU A 42 2.54 -0.95 0.10
CA LEU A 42 2.14 0.45 0.08
C LEU A 42 3.38 1.26 -0.27
N LEU A 43 3.34 1.96 -1.39
CA LEU A 43 4.40 2.83 -1.85
C LEU A 43 3.88 4.26 -1.93
N LYS A 44 4.67 5.20 -1.41
CA LYS A 44 4.44 6.64 -1.51
C LYS A 44 5.59 7.27 -2.26
N LEU A 45 5.29 8.03 -3.31
CA LEU A 45 6.26 8.70 -4.18
C LEU A 45 5.99 10.20 -4.19
N ASP A 46 7.03 11.00 -4.40
CA ASP A 46 6.83 12.36 -4.94
C ASP A 46 6.63 12.31 -6.47
N THR A 47 6.31 13.46 -7.06
CA THR A 47 6.11 13.59 -8.52
C THR A 47 7.40 13.43 -9.33
N ASP A 48 8.57 13.50 -8.68
CA ASP A 48 9.86 13.25 -9.32
C ASP A 48 10.21 11.74 -9.34
N GLY A 49 9.34 10.91 -8.72
CA GLY A 49 9.51 9.46 -8.66
C GLY A 49 10.36 8.98 -7.49
N HIS A 50 10.74 9.86 -6.55
CA HIS A 50 11.47 9.43 -5.36
C HIS A 50 10.53 8.74 -4.37
N ILE A 51 10.95 7.56 -3.90
CA ILE A 51 10.26 6.82 -2.85
C ILE A 51 10.38 7.59 -1.53
N LYS A 52 9.23 7.96 -0.97
CA LYS A 52 9.12 8.58 0.37
C LYS A 52 8.72 7.58 1.45
N LEU A 53 8.01 6.53 1.07
CA LEU A 53 7.64 5.41 1.95
C LEU A 53 7.52 4.14 1.11
N LEU A 54 8.09 3.05 1.61
CA LEU A 54 7.78 1.70 1.16
C LEU A 54 7.45 0.86 2.40
N ALA A 55 6.22 0.37 2.47
CA ALA A 55 5.79 -0.60 3.46
C ALA A 55 5.41 -1.91 2.75
N VAL A 56 5.83 -3.03 3.33
CA VAL A 56 5.54 -4.38 2.82
C VAL A 56 4.79 -5.13 3.92
N PHE A 57 3.65 -5.69 3.57
CA PHE A 57 2.83 -6.51 4.45
C PHE A 57 2.81 -7.94 3.94
N PRO A 58 2.93 -8.94 4.84
CA PRO A 58 2.75 -10.33 4.44
C PRO A 58 1.34 -10.53 3.91
N LYS A 59 1.18 -11.42 2.92
CA LYS A 59 -0.15 -11.83 2.46
C LYS A 59 -0.86 -12.60 3.59
N GLY A 60 -2.07 -12.18 3.94
CA GLY A 60 -2.92 -12.90 4.90
C GLY A 60 -3.26 -14.33 4.44
N GLU A 61 -3.57 -15.22 5.38
CA GLU A 61 -4.06 -16.57 5.06
C GLU A 61 -5.56 -16.54 4.76
N ASN A 62 -5.96 -17.14 3.63
CA ASN A 62 -7.34 -17.11 3.16
C ASN A 62 -8.31 -17.67 4.20
N GLY A 63 -9.28 -16.88 4.63
CA GLY A 63 -10.31 -17.27 5.59
C GLY A 63 -9.87 -17.21 7.06
N LYS A 64 -8.66 -16.70 7.34
CA LYS A 64 -8.11 -16.54 8.71
C LYS A 64 -7.62 -15.12 8.98
N GLU A 65 -7.95 -14.17 8.12
CA GLU A 65 -7.47 -12.80 8.19
C GLU A 65 -8.07 -12.06 9.40
N LYS A 66 -7.19 -11.43 10.19
CA LYS A 66 -7.55 -10.58 11.33
C LYS A 66 -7.66 -9.12 10.87
N PRO A 67 -8.28 -8.23 11.68
CA PRO A 67 -8.23 -6.79 11.41
C PRO A 67 -6.78 -6.31 11.28
N GLY A 68 -6.48 -5.58 10.20
CA GLY A 68 -5.13 -5.11 9.89
C GLY A 68 -4.34 -6.01 8.95
N ASP A 69 -4.69 -7.30 8.83
CA ASP A 69 -4.11 -8.17 7.80
C ASP A 69 -4.56 -7.69 6.42
N LEU A 70 -3.71 -7.86 5.41
CA LEU A 70 -4.02 -7.52 4.03
C LEU A 70 -3.90 -8.78 3.16
N ASN A 71 -4.93 -9.09 2.36
CA ASN A 71 -4.92 -10.26 1.50
C ASN A 71 -5.38 -9.97 0.06
N TRP A 72 -4.40 -9.65 -0.79
CA TRP A 72 -4.61 -9.38 -2.22
C TRP A 72 -5.31 -8.04 -2.47
N VAL A 73 -4.75 -6.99 -1.88
CA VAL A 73 -5.14 -5.59 -2.07
C VAL A 73 -5.07 -5.22 -3.55
N HIS A 74 -6.17 -4.68 -4.07
CA HIS A 74 -6.27 -4.23 -5.46
C HIS A 74 -6.55 -2.74 -5.59
N THR A 75 -7.08 -2.13 -4.55
CA THR A 75 -7.45 -0.72 -4.58
C THR A 75 -7.04 -0.04 -3.28
N MET A 76 -6.77 1.25 -3.37
CA MET A 76 -6.60 2.10 -2.21
C MET A 76 -7.16 3.49 -2.48
N ASP A 77 -7.50 4.18 -1.40
CA ASP A 77 -7.67 5.63 -1.41
C ASP A 77 -7.03 6.25 -0.15
N VAL A 78 -6.68 7.53 -0.23
CA VAL A 78 -6.06 8.28 0.88
C VAL A 78 -6.87 9.54 1.12
N ALA A 79 -7.47 9.64 2.30
CA ALA A 79 -8.21 10.83 2.70
C ALA A 79 -7.27 12.00 3.05
N ALA A 80 -7.82 13.22 3.07
CA ALA A 80 -7.07 14.44 3.34
C ALA A 80 -6.41 14.48 4.73
N ASP A 81 -6.92 13.72 5.69
CA ASP A 81 -6.35 13.57 7.04
C ASP A 81 -5.21 12.52 7.10
N GLY A 82 -4.87 11.91 5.96
CA GLY A 82 -3.86 10.86 5.85
C GLY A 82 -4.38 9.46 6.15
N THR A 83 -5.68 9.28 6.44
CA THR A 83 -6.31 7.96 6.54
C THR A 83 -6.17 7.20 5.23
N ILE A 84 -5.74 5.94 5.32
CA ILE A 84 -5.60 5.05 4.18
C ILE A 84 -6.74 4.03 4.20
N TYR A 85 -7.37 3.83 3.05
CA TYR A 85 -8.36 2.80 2.81
C TYR A 85 -7.78 1.76 1.86
N PHE A 86 -7.87 0.47 2.19
CA PHE A 86 -7.51 -0.62 1.30
C PHE A 86 -8.73 -1.46 0.94
N GLY A 87 -8.90 -1.75 -0.35
CA GLY A 87 -9.80 -2.78 -0.84
C GLY A 87 -9.10 -4.12 -0.93
N ASP A 88 -9.44 -5.01 0.00
CA ASP A 88 -8.84 -6.33 0.21
C ASP A 88 -9.74 -7.40 -0.43
N VAL A 89 -9.30 -7.97 -1.56
CA VAL A 89 -10.13 -8.84 -2.40
C VAL A 89 -10.37 -10.20 -1.75
N GLN A 90 -9.34 -10.84 -1.19
CA GLN A 90 -9.53 -12.16 -0.55
C GLN A 90 -10.04 -12.04 0.88
N GLY A 91 -9.65 -10.98 1.60
CA GLY A 91 -10.25 -10.64 2.89
C GLY A 91 -11.71 -10.18 2.75
N LYS A 92 -12.19 -9.94 1.52
CA LYS A 92 -13.56 -9.55 1.16
C LYS A 92 -14.06 -8.35 1.96
N ARG A 93 -13.20 -7.34 2.10
CA ARG A 93 -13.44 -6.19 2.98
C ARG A 93 -12.75 -4.94 2.48
N ALA A 94 -13.30 -3.79 2.87
CA ALA A 94 -12.57 -2.53 2.88
C ALA A 94 -12.06 -2.28 4.30
N GLN A 95 -10.81 -1.86 4.45
CA GLN A 95 -10.21 -1.57 5.76
C GLN A 95 -9.72 -0.13 5.82
N LYS A 96 -9.91 0.50 6.99
CA LYS A 96 -9.49 1.87 7.28
C LYS A 96 -8.30 1.84 8.24
N PHE A 97 -7.23 2.55 7.87
CA PHE A 97 -6.02 2.72 8.68
C PHE A 97 -5.84 4.20 9.00
N VAL A 98 -5.90 4.54 10.28
CA VAL A 98 -5.81 5.92 10.76
C VAL A 98 -4.37 6.23 11.17
N PRO A 99 -3.80 7.38 10.79
CA PRO A 99 -2.49 7.80 11.27
C PRO A 99 -2.52 7.96 12.79
N VAL A 100 -1.60 7.29 13.49
CA VAL A 100 -1.43 7.42 14.95
C VAL A 100 -0.46 8.54 15.35
N GLY A 101 -0.12 9.44 14.41
CA GLY A 101 0.91 10.46 14.57
C GLY A 101 2.34 9.89 14.49
N THR A 102 3.34 10.78 14.56
CA THR A 102 4.76 10.36 14.63
C THR A 102 5.02 9.79 16.02
N GLN A 103 5.34 8.50 16.10
CA GLN A 103 5.90 7.93 17.33
C GLN A 103 7.34 8.44 17.46
N SER A 104 7.62 9.23 18.49
CA SER A 104 9.00 9.56 18.89
C SER A 104 9.69 8.24 19.24
N THR A 105 10.67 7.82 18.44
CA THR A 105 11.58 6.77 18.87
C THR A 105 12.44 7.35 19.98
N ASN A 106 12.33 6.81 21.20
CA ASN A 106 13.31 7.04 22.28
C ASN A 106 14.64 6.36 21.94
#